data_AF-A0A2L2Z4F8-F1
#
_entry.id   AF-A0A2L2Z4F8-F1
#
_cell.length_a   1.000
_cell.length_b   1.000
_cell.length_c   1.000
_cell.angle_alpha   90.00
_cell.angle_beta   90.00
_cell.angle_gamma   90.00
#
_symmetry.space_group_name_H-M   'P 1'
#
loop_
_entity.id
_entity.type
_entity.pdbx_description
1 polymer ?
#
loop_
_entity_poly.entity_id
_entity_poly.type
_entity_poly.pdbx_seq_one_letter_code
_entity_poly.pdbx_strand_id
1 'polypeptide(L)'
;IATVALCCHPGVFAKTACEDHREREQKSYTKVKLIPKCTPEGDYAALHCFEGSSFCMCRRPAGSHNVATTLKIKNCAFNAHREQEERRSAQRI
;
A
#
# COMPACT_ATOMS: atom_id res chain seq x y z
N ILE A 1 -2.44 -33.64 -29.90
CA ILE A 1 -2.70 -33.51 -28.46
C ILE A 1 -1.71 -32.48 -27.93
N ALA A 2 -2.13 -31.23 -27.79
CA ALA A 2 -1.25 -30.14 -27.35
C ALA A 2 -1.28 -30.09 -25.82
N THR A 3 -0.26 -30.62 -25.17
CA THR A 3 -0.05 -30.43 -23.73
C THR A 3 0.40 -28.99 -23.52
N VAL A 4 -0.51 -28.12 -23.07
CA VAL A 4 -0.15 -26.83 -22.49
C VAL A 4 0.68 -27.16 -21.24
N ALA A 5 2.00 -27.09 -21.38
CA ALA A 5 2.89 -27.08 -20.24
C ALA A 5 2.65 -25.74 -19.52
N LEU A 6 1.77 -25.75 -18.52
CA LEU A 6 1.63 -24.65 -17.58
C LEU A 6 2.95 -24.60 -16.81
N CYS A 7 3.88 -23.77 -17.26
CA CYS A 7 5.16 -23.59 -16.59
C CYS A 7 4.90 -22.93 -15.23
N CYS A 8 4.69 -23.74 -14.18
CA CYS A 8 4.81 -23.30 -12.81
C CYS A 8 6.28 -22.98 -12.54
N HIS A 9 6.72 -21.78 -12.87
CA HIS A 9 8.02 -21.28 -12.44
C HIS A 9 7.98 -21.11 -10.92
N PRO A 10 8.79 -21.88 -10.16
CA PRO A 10 8.92 -21.63 -8.74
C PRO A 10 9.61 -20.28 -8.55
N GLY A 11 8.88 -19.28 -8.05
CA GLY A 11 9.48 -18.17 -7.31
C GLY A 11 9.50 -16.78 -7.95
N VAL A 12 8.87 -16.52 -9.09
CA VAL A 12 8.66 -15.12 -9.55
C VAL A 12 7.28 -14.65 -9.15
N PHE A 13 7.09 -14.32 -7.87
CA PHE A 13 5.96 -13.49 -7.48
C PHE A 13 6.14 -12.12 -8.15
N ALA A 14 5.23 -11.77 -9.05
CA ALA A 14 5.22 -10.43 -9.64
C ALA A 14 5.13 -9.41 -8.50
N LYS A 15 6.05 -8.43 -8.49
CA LYS A 15 6.06 -7.37 -7.47
C LYS A 15 4.70 -6.68 -7.42
N THR A 16 4.19 -6.45 -6.22
CA THR A 16 2.97 -5.67 -6.08
C THR A 16 3.23 -4.20 -6.38
N ALA A 17 2.16 -3.43 -6.61
CA ALA A 17 2.28 -1.99 -6.82
C ALA A 17 2.98 -1.26 -5.66
N CYS A 18 2.82 -1.75 -4.42
CA CYS A 18 3.53 -1.19 -3.27
C CYS A 18 5.02 -1.54 -3.31
N GLU A 19 5.37 -2.78 -3.62
CA GLU A 19 6.76 -3.24 -3.63
C GLU A 19 7.59 -2.57 -4.73
N ASP A 20 7.00 -2.43 -5.91
CA ASP A 20 7.60 -1.72 -7.04
C ASP A 20 7.79 -0.23 -6.72
N HIS A 21 6.80 0.41 -6.07
CA HIS A 21 6.94 1.79 -5.59
C HIS A 21 8.02 1.94 -4.50
N ARG A 22 8.09 1.01 -3.55
CA ARG A 22 9.12 0.99 -2.50
C ARG A 22 10.52 0.98 -3.13
N GLU A 23 10.72 0.13 -4.13
CA GLU A 23 12.01 0.01 -4.80
C GLU A 23 12.39 1.27 -5.58
N ARG A 24 11.44 1.91 -6.26
CA ARG A 24 11.68 3.19 -6.94
C ARG A 24 12.15 4.28 -5.97
N GLU A 25 11.47 4.42 -4.83
CA GLU A 25 11.82 5.44 -3.84
C GLU A 25 13.15 5.14 -3.13
N GLN A 26 13.47 3.87 -2.90
CA GLN A 26 14.77 3.47 -2.37
C GLN A 26 15.91 3.92 -3.28
N LYS A 27 15.73 3.76 -4.60
CA LYS A 27 16.71 4.11 -5.63
C LYS A 27 16.75 5.60 -5.99
N SER A 28 15.80 6.39 -5.52
CA SER A 28 15.77 7.83 -5.81
C SER A 28 16.90 8.57 -5.07
N TYR A 29 17.28 9.76 -5.55
CA TYR A 29 18.32 10.59 -4.93
C TYR A 29 17.75 11.70 -4.02
N THR A 30 16.46 11.66 -3.69
CA THR A 30 15.85 12.67 -2.81
C THR A 30 16.40 12.55 -1.39
N LYS A 31 16.75 13.70 -0.78
CA LYS A 31 17.24 13.76 0.61
C LYS A 31 16.18 13.40 1.64
N VAL A 32 14.91 13.66 1.31
CA VAL A 32 13.74 13.37 2.14
C VAL A 32 12.88 12.38 1.36
N LYS A 33 12.85 11.14 1.80
CA LYS A 33 12.18 10.03 1.11
C LYS A 33 10.99 9.55 1.91
N LEU A 34 9.88 9.28 1.24
CA LEU A 34 8.76 8.55 1.81
C LEU A 34 8.76 7.14 1.23
N ILE A 35 9.51 6.24 1.86
CA ILE A 35 9.58 4.85 1.39
C ILE A 35 8.30 4.13 1.85
N PRO A 36 7.43 3.66 0.93
CA PRO A 36 6.20 2.99 1.31
C PRO A 36 6.48 1.66 2.02
N LYS A 37 5.71 1.41 3.09
CA LYS A 37 5.66 0.14 3.79
C LYS A 37 4.54 -0.69 3.19
N CYS A 38 4.82 -1.96 2.91
CA CYS A 38 3.85 -2.88 2.32
C CYS A 38 3.39 -3.89 3.36
N THR A 39 2.11 -4.28 3.32
CA THR A 39 1.59 -5.40 4.09
C THR A 39 2.03 -6.74 3.47
N PRO A 40 1.87 -7.87 4.15
CA PRO A 40 2.17 -9.19 3.59
C PRO A 40 1.37 -9.52 2.32
N GLU A 41 0.18 -8.94 2.17
CA GLU A 41 -0.68 -9.07 1.00
C GLU A 41 -0.21 -8.18 -0.17
N GLY A 42 0.78 -7.32 0.08
CA GLY A 42 1.36 -6.42 -0.91
C GLY A 42 0.64 -5.08 -1.07
N ASP A 43 -0.27 -4.74 -0.15
CA ASP A 43 -0.95 -3.45 -0.10
C ASP A 43 -0.13 -2.39 0.64
N TYR A 44 -0.51 -1.11 0.49
CA TYR A 44 0.11 -0.02 1.24
C TYR A 44 -0.33 -0.01 2.71
N ALA A 45 0.63 0.10 3.62
CA ALA A 45 0.36 0.32 5.03
C ALA A 45 -0.34 1.67 5.27
N ALA A 46 -1.16 1.75 6.31
CA ALA A 46 -1.95 2.95 6.58
C ALA A 46 -1.13 4.19 7.00
N LEU A 47 0.11 4.01 7.46
CA LEU A 47 1.00 5.08 7.94
C LEU A 47 2.36 4.99 7.24
N HIS A 48 2.81 6.10 6.67
CA HIS A 48 4.14 6.24 6.08
C HIS A 48 4.86 7.42 6.72
N CYS A 49 6.11 7.23 7.13
CA CYS A 49 6.93 8.28 7.71
C CYS A 49 8.08 8.61 6.77
N PHE A 50 8.49 9.87 6.74
CA PHE A 50 9.62 10.30 5.95
C PHE A 50 10.93 9.89 6.64
N GLU A 51 11.87 9.35 5.88
CA GLU A 51 13.20 9.06 6.38
C GLU A 51 13.95 10.36 6.68
N GLY A 52 14.61 10.42 7.84
CA GLY A 52 15.34 11.61 8.30
C GLY A 52 14.46 12.77 8.80
N SER A 53 13.15 12.56 8.97
CA SER A 53 12.22 13.54 9.52
C SER A 53 11.28 12.90 10.55
N SER A 54 10.73 13.70 11.48
CA SER A 54 9.67 13.28 12.40
C SER A 54 8.28 13.31 11.77
N PHE A 55 8.18 13.63 10.48
CA PHE A 55 6.91 13.78 9.78
C PHE A 55 6.36 12.45 9.23
N CYS A 56 5.08 12.20 9.46
CA CYS A 56 4.37 11.03 8.93
C CYS A 56 3.02 11.41 8.29
N MET A 57 2.58 10.61 7.32
CA MET A 57 1.33 10.77 6.58
C MET A 57 0.52 9.47 6.61
N CYS A 58 -0.80 9.60 6.76
CA CYS A 58 -1.70 8.47 6.55
C CYS A 58 -1.88 8.22 5.04
N ARG A 59 -1.94 6.96 4.63
CA ARG A 59 -2.35 6.53 3.28
C ARG A 59 -3.48 5.52 3.41
N ARG A 60 -4.45 5.58 2.50
CA ARG A 60 -5.51 4.58 2.44
C ARG A 60 -5.01 3.35 1.65
N PRO A 61 -5.55 2.15 1.91
CA PRO A 61 -5.29 0.98 1.07
C PRO A 61 -5.60 1.30 -0.39
N ALA A 62 -4.79 0.77 -1.32
CA ALA A 62 -4.93 1.04 -2.74
C ALA A 62 -6.33 0.65 -3.24
N GLY A 63 -6.95 1.51 -4.06
CA GLY A 63 -8.33 1.36 -4.53
C GLY A 63 -9.33 2.39 -3.98
N SER A 64 -8.91 3.30 -3.10
CA SER A 64 -9.73 4.44 -2.68
C SER A 64 -9.37 5.71 -3.44
N HIS A 65 -10.20 6.12 -4.39
CA HIS A 65 -10.10 7.47 -4.95
C HIS A 65 -10.84 8.47 -4.05
N ASN A 66 -10.16 9.58 -3.73
CA ASN A 66 -10.64 10.84 -3.14
C ASN A 66 -10.57 11.07 -1.61
N VAL A 67 -10.43 12.36 -1.33
CA VAL A 67 -9.75 13.07 -0.22
C VAL A 67 -10.59 13.16 1.06
N ALA A 68 -9.94 13.01 2.22
CA ALA A 68 -10.26 13.80 3.40
C ALA A 68 -9.01 13.88 4.31
N THR A 69 -8.34 15.04 4.31
CA THR A 69 -7.27 15.42 5.24
C THR A 69 -7.88 15.70 6.61
N THR A 70 -8.44 14.69 7.29
CA THR A 70 -8.84 14.84 8.69
C THR A 70 -7.69 14.40 9.59
N LEU A 71 -6.96 15.42 10.06
CA LEU A 71 -5.86 15.37 11.01
C LEU A 71 -6.32 14.74 12.35
N LYS A 72 -6.29 13.41 12.45
CA LYS A 72 -6.16 12.70 13.74
C LYS A 72 -5.08 11.64 13.61
N ILE A 73 -3.83 12.12 13.71
CA ILE A 73 -2.55 11.42 13.46
C ILE A 73 -2.34 10.15 14.33
N LYS A 74 -3.18 9.87 15.33
CA LYS A 74 -3.09 8.64 16.14
C LYS A 74 -3.86 7.42 15.58
N ASN A 75 -4.75 7.61 14.61
CA ASN A 75 -5.70 6.57 14.19
C ASN A 75 -5.59 6.17 12.71
N CYS A 76 -4.47 6.37 12.00
CA CYS A 76 -4.40 6.02 10.56
C CYS A 76 -4.85 4.56 10.30
N ALA A 77 -4.38 3.61 11.12
CA ALA A 77 -4.78 2.20 11.02
C ALA A 77 -6.27 1.97 11.37
N PHE A 78 -6.75 2.59 12.45
CA PHE A 78 -8.16 2.49 12.86
C PHE A 78 -9.11 3.09 11.81
N ASN A 79 -8.77 4.26 11.26
CA ASN A 79 -9.54 4.93 10.23
C ASN A 79 -9.54 4.11 8.94
N ALA A 80 -8.38 3.55 8.55
CA ALA A 80 -8.29 2.68 7.38
C ALA A 80 -9.17 1.43 7.53
N HIS A 81 -9.15 0.78 8.69
CA HIS A 81 -10.02 -0.37 8.98
C HIS A 81 -11.51 0.01 8.91
N ARG A 82 -11.91 1.10 9.58
CA ARG A 82 -13.30 1.58 9.55
C ARG A 82 -13.78 1.86 8.13
N GLU A 83 -12.98 2.57 7.34
CA GLU A 83 -13.31 2.89 5.94
C GLU A 83 -13.41 1.63 5.06
N GLN A 84 -12.61 0.61 5.32
CA GLN A 84 -12.67 -0.67 4.62
C GLN A 84 -13.97 -1.42 4.93
N GLU A 85 -14.39 -1.45 6.19
CA GLU A 85 -15.65 -2.08 6.60
C GLU A 85 -16.88 -1.34 6.06
N GLU A 86 -16.85 -0.01 6.00
CA GLU A 86 -17.89 0.79 5.36
C GLU A 86 -18.02 0.47 3.87
N ARG A 87 -16.90 0.36 3.14
CA ARG A 87 -16.93 -0.04 1.72
C ARG A 87 -17.41 -1.46 1.51
N ARG A 88 -16.95 -2.40 2.34
CA ARG A 88 -17.38 -3.80 2.29
C ARG A 88 -18.88 -3.91 2.52
N SER A 89 -19.43 -3.10 3.41
CA SER A 89 -20.87 -3.02 3.67
C SER A 89 -21.64 -2.39 2.51
N ALA A 90 -21.12 -1.30 1.92
CA ALA A 90 -21.72 -0.66 0.75
C ALA A 90 -21.71 -1.55 -0.50
N GLN A 91 -20.73 -2.44 -0.64
CA GLN A 91 -20.62 -3.38 -1.77
C GLN A 91 -21.48 -4.64 -1.60
N ARG A 92 -22.10 -4.83 -0.43
CA ARG A 92 -23.02 -5.93 -0.11
C ARG A 92 -24.50 -5.57 -0.34
N ILE A 93 -24.79 -4.38 -0.86
CA ILE A 93 -26.13 -3.92 -1.26
C ILE A 93 -26.30 -4.12 -2.76
#